data_AF-A0A969TUX5-F1
#
_entry.id   AF-A0A969TUX5-F1
#
_cell.length_a   1.000
_cell.length_b   1.000
_cell.length_c   1.000
_cell.angle_alpha   90.00
_cell.angle_beta   90.00
_cell.angle_gamma   90.00
#
_symmetry.space_group_name_H-M   'P 1'
#
loop_
_entity.id
_entity.type
_entity.pdbx_description
1 polymer ?
#
loop_
_entity_poly.entity_id
_entity_poly.type
_entity_poly.pdbx_seq_one_letter_code
_entity_poly.pdbx_strand_id
1 'polypeptide(L)' 'MNAEELMTGLTMCAAPEAPKKIEHLRPDVVIDLRAEAPTTEESVSFSLVNGGPTDPQELKRAVEYTADVLQIGNRAVLH' A
#
# COMPACT_ATOMS: atom_id res chain seq x y z
N MET A 1 -1.57 -26.82 12.09
CA MET A 1 -0.89 -25.51 12.09
C MET A 1 -1.07 -24.97 10.68
N ASN A 2 -2.09 -24.15 10.46
CA ASN A 2 -2.54 -23.74 9.13
C ASN A 2 -1.71 -22.55 8.65
N ALA A 3 -1.23 -22.61 7.41
CA ALA A 3 -0.26 -21.69 6.83
C ALA A 3 -0.89 -20.44 6.18
N GLU A 4 -2.08 -20.01 6.59
CA GLU A 4 -2.90 -19.09 5.77
C GLU A 4 -3.12 -17.67 6.34
N GLU A 5 -2.62 -17.34 7.54
CA GLU A 5 -2.78 -16.00 8.11
C GLU A 5 -1.43 -15.34 8.44
N LEU A 6 -0.54 -15.24 7.44
CA LEU A 6 0.75 -14.54 7.60
C LEU A 6 0.73 -13.08 7.13
N MET A 7 -0.41 -12.57 6.62
CA MET A 7 -0.57 -11.15 6.29
C MET A 7 -1.96 -10.60 6.65
N THR A 8 -2.28 -10.53 7.94
CA THR A 8 -3.55 -9.96 8.44
C THR A 8 -3.65 -8.42 8.39
N GLY A 9 -2.73 -7.74 7.71
CA GLY A 9 -2.68 -6.27 7.67
C GLY A 9 -2.76 -5.64 6.28
N LEU A 10 -2.60 -6.38 5.18
CA LEU A 10 -2.50 -5.79 3.83
C LEU A 10 -3.75 -6.04 2.99
N THR A 11 -4.38 -4.95 2.51
CA THR A 11 -5.41 -5.02 1.46
C THR A 11 -4.91 -4.39 0.18
N MET A 12 -4.98 -5.12 -0.93
CA MET A 12 -4.66 -4.60 -2.26
C MET A 12 -5.94 -4.32 -3.05
N CYS A 13 -6.00 -3.20 -3.77
CA CYS A 13 -7.12 -2.86 -4.63
C CYS A 13 -6.67 -1.98 -5.81
N ALA A 14 -7.56 -1.74 -6.77
CA ALA A 14 -7.30 -0.75 -7.82
C ALA A 14 -7.56 0.67 -7.27
N ALA A 15 -6.87 1.68 -7.80
CA ALA A 15 -7.04 3.08 -7.39
C ALA A 15 -8.52 3.58 -7.33
N PRO A 16 -9.42 3.23 -8.27
CA PRO A 16 -10.84 3.63 -8.18
C PRO A 16 -11.60 3.01 -7.00
N GLU A 17 -11.12 1.89 -6.47
CA GLU A 17 -11.73 1.18 -5.34
C GLU A 17 -11.16 1.64 -3.99
N ALA A 18 -9.99 2.28 -3.99
CA ALA A 18 -9.29 2.69 -2.79
C ALA A 18 -10.16 3.54 -1.84
N PRO A 19 -10.93 4.56 -2.29
CA PRO A 19 -11.76 5.35 -1.37
C PRO A 19 -12.77 4.50 -0.59
N LYS A 20 -13.42 3.53 -1.26
CA LYS A 20 -14.39 2.63 -0.63
C LYS A 20 -13.72 1.66 0.36
N LYS A 21 -12.50 1.19 0.05
CA LYS A 21 -11.73 0.32 0.94
C LYS A 21 -11.24 1.08 2.16
N ILE A 22 -10.75 2.31 1.98
CA ILE A 22 -10.29 3.19 3.07
C ILE A 22 -11.45 3.48 4.03
N GLU A 23 -12.63 3.84 3.52
CA GLU A 23 -13.82 4.11 4.34
C GLU A 23 -14.27 2.87 5.15
N HIS A 24 -14.30 1.70 4.51
CA HIS A 24 -14.78 0.46 5.13
C HIS A 24 -13.79 -0.14 6.13
N LEU A 25 -12.51 -0.19 5.77
CA LEU A 25 -11.47 -0.89 6.54
C LEU A 25 -10.80 0.02 7.57
N ARG A 26 -10.84 1.34 7.34
CA ARG A 26 -10.14 2.36 8.14
C ARG A 26 -8.68 1.94 8.39
N PRO A 27 -7.86 1.80 7.33
CA PRO A 27 -6.46 1.41 7.47
C PRO A 27 -5.70 2.48 8.26
N ASP A 28 -4.57 2.09 8.83
CA ASP A 28 -3.68 3.01 9.55
C ASP A 28 -2.76 3.76 8.57
N VAL A 29 -2.57 3.22 7.36
CA VAL A 29 -1.76 3.82 6.28
C VAL A 29 -2.38 3.51 4.90
N VAL A 30 -2.32 4.48 4.00
CA VAL A 30 -2.62 4.28 2.56
C VAL A 30 -1.31 4.35 1.76
N ILE A 31 -1.07 3.33 0.93
CA ILE A 31 0.13 3.21 0.10
C ILE A 31 -0.28 3.38 -1.36
N ASP A 32 0.07 4.52 -1.96
CA ASP A 32 -0.20 4.80 -3.37
C ASP A 32 1.03 4.50 -4.23
N LEU A 33 0.92 3.53 -5.14
CA LEU A 33 2.04 3.16 -6.01
C LEU A 33 2.18 4.03 -7.27
N ARG A 34 1.30 5.00 -7.50
CA ARG A 34 1.31 5.85 -8.72
C ARG A 34 1.95 7.21 -8.52
N ALA A 35 2.29 7.59 -7.30
CA ALA A 35 2.72 8.96 -6.93
C ALA A 35 1.80 10.06 -7.45
N GLU A 36 0.49 9.80 -7.46
CA GLU A 36 -0.46 10.89 -7.66
C GLU A 36 -0.56 11.70 -6.36
N ALA A 37 -0.95 12.97 -6.46
CA ALA A 37 -0.98 13.87 -5.32
C ALA A 37 -1.72 13.19 -4.13
N PRO A 38 -1.17 13.27 -2.90
CA PRO A 38 -1.68 12.52 -1.76
C PRO A 38 -3.18 12.77 -1.58
N THR A 39 -3.95 11.69 -1.57
CA THR A 39 -5.42 11.78 -1.46
C THR A 39 -5.87 12.04 -0.03
N THR A 40 -4.98 11.80 0.96
CA THR A 40 -5.21 11.97 2.41
C THR A 40 -3.90 12.29 3.14
N GLU A 41 -3.98 12.84 4.37
CA GLU A 41 -2.80 13.13 5.22
C GLU A 41 -2.03 11.85 5.64
N GLU A 42 -2.67 10.68 5.57
CA GLU A 42 -2.12 9.37 5.96
C GLU A 42 -1.61 8.56 4.75
N SER A 43 -1.48 9.20 3.58
CA SER A 43 -1.00 8.56 2.35
C SER A 43 0.50 8.72 2.16
N VAL A 44 1.16 7.62 1.80
CA VAL A 44 2.56 7.61 1.35
C VAL A 44 2.60 7.10 -0.07
N SER A 45 3.18 7.89 -0.96
CA SER A 45 3.19 7.58 -2.40
C SER A 45 4.58 7.21 -2.92
N PHE A 46 4.61 6.28 -3.86
CA PHE A 46 5.81 5.80 -4.57
C PHE A 46 5.59 5.98 -6.07
N SER A 47 6.59 6.44 -6.80
CA SER A 47 6.44 6.77 -8.24
C SER A 47 6.60 5.57 -9.16
N LEU A 48 5.78 4.53 -8.97
CA LEU A 48 5.85 3.33 -9.83
C LEU A 48 5.08 3.56 -11.13
N VAL A 49 5.71 3.24 -12.25
CA VAL A 49 5.15 3.49 -13.58
C VAL A 49 4.29 2.30 -14.00
N ASN A 50 3.00 2.53 -14.23
CA ASN A 50 2.10 1.49 -14.73
C ASN A 50 2.51 1.03 -16.13
N GLY A 51 2.87 -0.25 -16.28
CA GLY A 51 3.25 -0.86 -17.57
C GLY A 51 4.59 -0.38 -18.15
N GLY A 52 5.36 0.42 -17.42
CA GLY A 52 6.67 0.94 -17.85
C GLY A 52 7.81 0.52 -16.92
N PRO A 53 9.07 0.85 -17.28
CA PRO A 53 10.21 0.60 -16.41
C PRO A 53 10.07 1.45 -15.14
N THR A 54 9.85 0.77 -14.02
CA THR A 54 9.91 1.38 -12.70
C THR A 54 11.36 1.41 -12.23
N ASP A 55 11.77 2.47 -11.56
CA ASP A 55 13.10 2.54 -10.94
C ASP A 55 13.23 1.42 -9.89
N PRO A 56 14.21 0.49 -10.02
CA PRO A 56 14.41 -0.57 -9.04
C PRO A 56 14.61 -0.06 -7.61
N GLN A 57 15.17 1.14 -7.42
CA GLN A 57 15.32 1.74 -6.10
C GLN A 57 13.98 2.16 -5.51
N GLU A 58 13.09 2.72 -6.33
CA GLU A 58 11.75 3.14 -5.91
C GLU A 58 10.86 1.93 -5.59
N LEU A 59 10.94 0.88 -6.41
CA LEU A 59 10.28 -0.39 -6.13
C LEU A 59 10.77 -0.99 -4.81
N LYS A 60 12.10 -0.99 -4.60
CA LYS A 60 12.68 -1.47 -3.34
C LYS A 60 12.16 -0.68 -2.15
N ARG A 61 12.11 0.66 -2.23
CA ARG A 61 11.55 1.52 -1.18
C ARG A 61 10.08 1.22 -0.89
N ALA A 62 9.25 1.02 -1.91
CA ALA A 62 7.84 0.68 -1.73
C ALA A 62 7.66 -0.67 -1.01
N VAL A 63 8.48 -1.66 -1.36
CA VAL A 63 8.48 -2.99 -0.73
C VAL A 63 8.95 -2.91 0.72
N GLU A 64 10.07 -2.23 0.98
CA GLU A 64 10.62 -2.07 2.34
C GLU A 64 9.63 -1.33 3.24
N TYR A 65 9.04 -0.22 2.77
CA TYR A 65 8.04 0.52 3.52
C TYR A 65 6.80 -0.32 3.83
N THR A 66 6.27 -1.05 2.84
CA THR A 66 5.11 -1.92 3.05
C THR A 66 5.42 -3.01 4.07
N ALA A 67 6.61 -3.61 4.01
CA ALA A 67 7.04 -4.61 4.98
C ALA A 67 7.13 -4.03 6.40
N ASP A 68 7.73 -2.85 6.56
CA ASP A 68 7.85 -2.17 7.84
C ASP A 68 6.48 -1.87 8.47
N VAL A 69 5.53 -1.36 7.67
CA VAL A 69 4.14 -1.09 8.10
C VAL A 69 3.47 -2.37 8.61
N LEU A 70 3.64 -3.49 7.92
CA LEU A 70 3.04 -4.76 8.34
C LEU A 70 3.75 -5.36 9.57
N GLN A 71 5.07 -5.20 9.69
CA GLN A 71 5.85 -5.70 10.83
C GLN A 71 5.48 -5.01 12.15
N ILE A 72 5.12 -3.73 12.11
CA ILE A 72 4.65 -2.99 13.29
C ILE A 72 3.17 -3.26 13.62
N GLY A 73 2.49 -4.11 12.84
CA GLY A 73 1.10 -4.50 13.05
C GLY A 73 0.07 -3.52 12.50
N ASN A 74 0.48 -2.54 11.69
CA ASN A 74 -0.45 -1.62 11.05
C ASN A 74 -1.20 -2.30 9.90
N ARG A 75 -2.40 -1.81 9.63
CA ARG A 75 -3.24 -2.17 8.50
C ARG A 75 -3.00 -1.18 7.37
N ALA A 76 -2.70 -1.68 6.18
CA ALA A 76 -2.42 -0.90 4.99
C ALA A 76 -3.41 -1.21 3.87
N VAL A 77 -3.84 -0.16 3.16
CA VAL A 77 -4.45 -0.30 1.83
C VAL A 77 -3.39 0.11 0.80
N LEU A 78 -3.04 -0.80 -0.08
CA LEU A 78 -2.12 -0.58 -1.19
C LEU A 78 -2.90 -0.52 -2.50
N HIS A 79 -2.67 0.53 -3.31
CA HIS A 79 -3.40 0.76 -4.56
C HIS A 79 -2.56 1.38 -5.68
#